data_AF-A0A4R6TW09-F1
#
_entry.id   AF-A0A4R6TW09-F1
#
_cell.length_a   1.000
_cell.length_b   1.000
_cell.length_c   1.000
_cell.angle_alpha   90.00
_cell.angle_beta   90.00
_cell.angle_gamma   90.00
#
_symmetry.space_group_name_H-M   'P 1'
#
loop_
_entity.id
_entity.type
_entity.pdbx_description
1 polymer ?
#
loop_
_entity_poly.entity_id
_entity_poly.type
_entity_poly.pdbx_seq_one_letter_code
_entity_poly.pdbx_strand_id
1 'polypeptide(L)'
;MKAKSNFGKTILDLSAVVCFLIASNSLIAQEQAAADLENFKVILQKTPSGISLQGVQGTAWTELAVRLNNYQPQTIDEFGITDTNRASSGKDTGLTDFLFSIRKTETGIELKGIAGTAWADLSFILAENEQQAIDQYGMVKLN
;
A
#
# COMPACT_ATOMS: atom_id res chain seq x y z
N MET A 1 -13.63 71.23 -35.90
CA MET A 1 -13.51 70.98 -34.44
C MET A 1 -13.09 69.52 -34.26
N LYS A 2 -12.05 69.27 -33.46
CA LYS A 2 -11.41 67.95 -33.27
C LYS A 2 -12.23 67.07 -32.31
N ALA A 3 -12.20 65.76 -32.52
CA ALA A 3 -12.22 64.81 -31.42
C ALA A 3 -11.38 63.58 -31.81
N LYS A 4 -10.18 63.48 -31.22
CA LYS A 4 -9.38 62.26 -31.19
C LYS A 4 -9.95 61.40 -30.06
N SER A 5 -10.37 60.17 -30.35
CA SER A 5 -10.72 59.21 -29.31
C SER A 5 -9.44 58.52 -28.83
N ASN A 6 -9.12 58.72 -27.55
CA ASN A 6 -7.99 58.09 -26.88
C ASN A 6 -8.37 56.65 -26.55
N PHE A 7 -7.58 55.72 -27.07
CA PHE A 7 -7.59 54.29 -26.75
C PHE A 7 -7.17 54.12 -25.28
N GLY A 8 -8.12 54.39 -24.38
CA GLY A 8 -7.95 54.36 -22.94
C GLY A 8 -7.83 52.92 -22.46
N LYS A 9 -6.63 52.60 -21.96
CA LYS A 9 -6.26 51.46 -21.13
C LYS A 9 -7.37 51.04 -20.15
N THR A 10 -8.24 50.10 -20.52
CA THR A 10 -9.04 49.30 -19.58
C THR A 10 -9.57 48.06 -20.30
N ILE A 11 -8.72 47.05 -20.50
CA ILE A 11 -9.17 45.67 -20.66
C ILE A 11 -8.38 44.92 -19.58
N LEU A 12 -8.88 45.02 -18.35
CA LEU A 12 -9.47 43.87 -17.66
C LEU A 12 -8.38 42.84 -17.32
N ASP A 13 -7.63 43.18 -16.27
CA ASP A 13 -6.97 42.25 -15.36
C ASP A 13 -8.02 41.32 -14.75
N LEU A 14 -8.43 40.31 -15.52
CA LEU A 14 -9.28 39.22 -15.06
C LEU A 14 -8.77 37.88 -15.56
N SER A 15 -7.45 37.65 -15.44
CA SER A 15 -6.89 36.30 -15.39
C SER A 15 -6.89 35.82 -13.94
N ALA A 16 -8.07 35.82 -13.33
CA ALA A 16 -8.30 35.16 -12.06
C ALA A 16 -8.31 33.65 -12.32
N VAL A 17 -7.27 32.98 -11.86
CA VAL A 17 -7.34 31.69 -11.15
C VAL A 17 -8.39 30.72 -11.70
N VAL A 18 -8.17 30.17 -12.90
CA VAL A 18 -8.91 28.99 -13.37
C VAL A 18 -7.91 28.06 -14.03
N CYS A 19 -7.24 27.23 -13.24
CA CYS A 19 -6.59 25.97 -13.66
C CYS A 19 -6.00 25.21 -12.44
N PHE A 20 -6.77 25.03 -11.37
CA PHE A 20 -6.32 24.22 -10.21
C PHE A 20 -7.38 23.24 -9.69
N LEU A 21 -8.23 22.70 -10.57
CA LEU A 21 -9.30 21.78 -10.16
C LEU A 21 -9.44 20.54 -11.07
N ILE A 22 -8.32 19.90 -11.41
CA ILE A 22 -8.38 18.55 -11.98
C ILE A 22 -7.27 17.66 -11.39
N ALA A 23 -7.32 17.43 -10.08
CA ALA A 23 -6.47 16.43 -9.44
C ALA A 23 -7.12 15.89 -8.16
N SER A 24 -8.29 15.25 -8.25
CA SER A 24 -8.86 14.52 -7.11
C SER A 24 -9.85 13.44 -7.55
N ASN A 25 -9.45 12.54 -8.44
CA ASN A 25 -10.28 11.40 -8.86
C ASN A 25 -9.66 10.03 -8.55
N SER A 26 -9.05 9.84 -7.37
CA SER A 26 -8.66 8.49 -6.92
C SER A 26 -8.85 8.16 -5.44
N LEU A 27 -9.49 9.03 -4.65
CA LEU A 27 -9.64 8.81 -3.19
C LEU A 27 -10.95 8.14 -2.76
N ILE A 28 -11.96 8.03 -3.64
CA ILE A 28 -13.33 7.65 -3.26
C ILE A 28 -13.49 6.12 -3.09
N ALA A 29 -12.61 5.31 -3.69
CA ALA A 29 -12.71 3.84 -3.58
C ALA A 29 -12.24 3.27 -2.23
N GLN A 30 -11.49 4.04 -1.43
CA GLN A 30 -10.86 3.55 -0.20
C GLN A 30 -11.73 3.71 1.05
N GLU A 31 -12.68 4.65 1.07
CA GLU A 31 -13.45 4.99 2.29
C GLU A 31 -14.48 3.90 2.66
N GLN A 32 -14.95 3.11 1.69
CA GLN A 32 -16.00 2.10 1.92
C GLN A 32 -15.46 0.69 2.21
N ALA A 33 -14.17 0.42 2.00
CA ALA A 33 -13.56 -0.90 2.21
C ALA A 33 -13.03 -1.14 3.64
N ALA A 34 -12.84 -0.09 4.44
CA ALA A 34 -12.21 -0.19 5.76
C ALA A 34 -13.12 -0.79 6.85
N ALA A 35 -14.45 -0.80 6.64
CA ALA A 35 -15.41 -1.20 7.68
C ALA A 35 -15.55 -2.72 7.87
N ASP A 36 -15.12 -3.54 6.89
CA ASP A 36 -15.34 -5.00 6.88
C ASP A 36 -14.06 -5.79 6.54
N LEU A 37 -12.88 -5.34 6.99
CA LEU A 37 -11.64 -6.09 6.77
C LEU A 37 -11.56 -7.30 7.71
N GLU A 38 -11.34 -8.47 7.13
CA GLU A 38 -11.04 -9.68 7.87
C GLU A 38 -9.66 -9.58 8.57
N ASN A 39 -9.55 -10.20 9.74
CA ASN A 39 -8.36 -10.07 10.60
C ASN A 39 -7.25 -11.04 10.18
N PHE A 40 -6.06 -10.52 9.86
CA PHE A 40 -4.84 -11.31 9.75
C PHE A 40 -3.74 -10.74 10.65
N LYS A 41 -2.74 -11.55 10.99
CA LYS A 41 -1.51 -11.09 11.66
C LYS A 41 -0.32 -11.86 11.12
N VAL A 42 0.68 -11.12 10.64
CA VAL A 42 1.95 -11.66 10.12
C VAL A 42 3.11 -10.97 10.82
N ILE A 43 4.11 -11.73 11.25
CA ILE A 43 5.36 -11.19 11.81
C ILE A 43 6.46 -11.35 10.77
N LEU A 44 7.09 -10.23 10.41
CA LEU A 44 8.26 -10.20 9.53
C LEU A 44 9.51 -10.19 10.39
N GLN A 45 10.48 -11.05 10.08
CA GLN A 45 11.80 -11.04 10.68
C GLN A 45 12.87 -10.95 9.60
N LYS A 46 13.83 -10.05 9.76
CA LYS A 46 15.00 -10.03 8.87
C LYS A 46 15.97 -11.15 9.21
N THR A 47 16.43 -11.84 8.18
CA THR A 47 17.41 -12.93 8.28
C THR A 47 18.58 -12.68 7.31
N PRO A 48 19.70 -13.43 7.44
CA PRO A 48 20.85 -13.23 6.56
C PRO A 48 20.55 -13.53 5.10
N SER A 49 19.51 -14.32 4.82
CA SER A 49 19.13 -14.79 3.49
C SER A 49 17.89 -14.11 2.90
N GLY A 50 17.22 -13.24 3.66
CA GLY A 50 15.98 -12.58 3.23
C GLY A 50 15.09 -12.16 4.41
N ILE A 51 13.79 -12.42 4.28
CA ILE A 51 12.79 -12.18 5.33
C ILE A 51 12.10 -13.51 5.65
N SER A 52 11.98 -13.84 6.94
CA SER A 52 11.05 -14.87 7.41
C SER A 52 9.73 -14.21 7.78
N LEU A 53 8.62 -14.84 7.38
CA LEU A 53 7.27 -14.45 7.71
C LEU A 53 6.67 -15.52 8.60
N GLN A 54 6.18 -15.15 9.77
CA GLN A 54 5.41 -16.02 10.63
C GLN A 54 3.92 -15.66 10.55
N GLY A 55 3.10 -16.62 10.15
CA GLY A 55 1.64 -16.50 10.12
C GLY A 55 1.07 -16.74 11.51
N VAL A 56 0.43 -15.73 12.10
CA VAL A 56 -0.18 -15.80 13.44
C VAL A 56 -1.68 -15.98 13.34
N GLN A 57 -2.32 -15.33 12.36
CA GLN A 57 -3.75 -15.38 12.13
C GLN A 57 -4.06 -15.14 10.64
N GLY A 58 -5.07 -15.83 10.10
CA GLY A 58 -5.59 -15.59 8.75
C GLY A 58 -4.77 -16.25 7.63
N THR A 59 -3.81 -17.12 7.97
CA THR A 59 -2.90 -17.79 7.02
C THR A 59 -3.00 -19.31 7.11
N ALA A 60 -2.81 -20.00 5.98
CA ALA A 60 -2.69 -21.46 5.91
C ALA A 60 -1.29 -21.95 6.29
N TRP A 61 -0.31 -21.04 6.32
CA TRP A 61 1.08 -21.29 6.62
C TRP A 61 1.46 -20.70 7.98
N THR A 62 2.40 -21.38 8.66
CA THR A 62 2.97 -20.93 9.93
C THR A 62 4.27 -20.15 9.72
N GLU A 63 5.07 -20.53 8.72
CA GLU A 63 6.31 -19.86 8.36
C GLU A 63 6.53 -19.86 6.84
N LEU A 64 7.01 -18.74 6.29
CA LEU A 64 7.46 -18.61 4.91
C LEU A 64 8.80 -17.88 4.84
N ALA A 65 9.74 -18.43 4.09
CA ALA A 65 11.02 -17.79 3.80
C ALA A 65 10.97 -17.09 2.44
N VAL A 66 11.16 -15.78 2.44
CA VAL A 66 11.13 -14.95 1.23
C VAL A 66 12.54 -14.43 0.93
N ARG A 67 13.05 -14.79 -0.24
CA ARG A 67 14.33 -14.27 -0.76
C ARG A 67 14.08 -12.97 -1.51
N LEU A 68 14.42 -11.84 -0.89
CA LEU A 68 14.25 -10.53 -1.52
C LEU A 68 15.49 -10.16 -2.34
N ASN A 69 15.36 -10.18 -3.66
CA ASN A 69 16.29 -9.46 -4.53
C ASN A 69 15.97 -7.97 -4.48
N ASN A 70 16.99 -7.12 -4.60
CA ASN A 70 16.78 -5.66 -4.55
C ASN A 70 15.74 -5.22 -5.59
N TYR A 71 14.74 -4.47 -5.14
CA TYR A 71 13.65 -3.90 -5.95
C TYR A 71 12.74 -4.89 -6.67
N GLN A 72 12.88 -6.20 -6.44
CA GLN A 72 12.01 -7.23 -7.01
C GLN A 72 10.93 -7.60 -5.98
N PRO A 73 9.65 -7.26 -6.22
CA PRO A 73 8.57 -7.63 -5.33
C PRO A 73 8.26 -9.12 -5.40
N GLN A 74 7.92 -9.70 -4.26
CA GLN A 74 7.22 -10.97 -4.16
C GLN A 74 5.83 -10.75 -3.60
N THR A 75 4.83 -11.41 -4.16
CA THR A 75 3.44 -11.29 -3.71
C THR A 75 3.09 -12.43 -2.77
N ILE A 76 2.36 -12.12 -1.71
CA ILE A 76 1.99 -13.04 -0.64
C ILE A 76 0.49 -12.94 -0.38
N ASP A 77 -0.14 -14.09 -0.25
CA ASP A 77 -1.53 -14.27 0.16
C ASP A 77 -1.65 -15.24 1.36
N GLU A 78 -2.88 -15.57 1.74
CA GLU A 78 -3.20 -16.51 2.82
C GLU A 78 -2.64 -17.91 2.61
N PHE A 79 -2.34 -18.30 1.37
CA PHE A 79 -1.76 -19.60 1.00
C PHE A 79 -0.23 -19.55 0.81
N GLY A 80 0.34 -18.36 0.62
CA GLY A 80 1.77 -18.08 0.69
C GLY A 80 2.27 -17.25 -0.48
N ILE A 81 3.44 -17.58 -1.04
CA ILE A 81 3.99 -16.84 -2.19
C ILE A 81 3.14 -17.15 -3.42
N THR A 82 2.66 -16.09 -4.08
CA THR A 82 1.66 -16.17 -5.15
C THR A 82 1.98 -15.21 -6.30
N ASP A 83 1.23 -15.32 -7.39
CA ASP A 83 1.31 -14.39 -8.51
C ASP A 83 0.35 -13.19 -8.30
N THR A 84 0.70 -12.02 -8.82
CA THR A 84 -0.05 -10.76 -8.63
C THR A 84 -1.50 -10.77 -9.12
N ASN A 85 -1.91 -11.76 -9.92
CA ASN A 85 -3.23 -11.81 -10.56
C ASN A 85 -4.19 -12.83 -9.95
N ARG A 86 -3.83 -13.43 -8.81
CA ARG A 86 -4.72 -14.39 -8.16
C ARG A 86 -5.76 -13.65 -7.31
N ALA A 87 -7.02 -13.65 -7.76
CA ALA A 87 -8.14 -13.42 -6.86
C ALA A 87 -8.28 -14.67 -5.96
N SER A 88 -8.47 -14.48 -4.65
CA SER A 88 -8.61 -15.60 -3.72
C SER A 88 -9.75 -16.52 -4.20
N SER A 89 -9.44 -17.82 -4.32
CA SER A 89 -10.26 -18.77 -5.07
C SER A 89 -11.14 -19.65 -4.18
N GLY A 90 -11.36 -19.30 -2.92
CA GLY A 90 -12.24 -20.06 -2.04
C GLY A 90 -12.23 -19.56 -0.62
N LYS A 91 -13.42 -19.28 -0.08
CA LYS A 91 -13.61 -18.97 1.34
C LYS A 91 -13.44 -20.25 2.15
N ASP A 92 -12.22 -20.58 2.52
CA ASP A 92 -11.97 -21.59 3.55
C ASP A 92 -12.22 -20.96 4.92
N THR A 93 -12.94 -21.67 5.79
CA THR A 93 -13.34 -21.12 7.09
C THR A 93 -12.11 -20.96 7.98
N GLY A 94 -11.66 -19.72 8.20
CA GLY A 94 -10.51 -19.39 9.06
C GLY A 94 -9.31 -18.78 8.33
N LEU A 95 -9.33 -18.73 6.99
CA LEU A 95 -8.39 -17.94 6.20
C LEU A 95 -8.97 -16.55 5.93
N THR A 96 -8.07 -15.58 5.77
CA THR A 96 -8.44 -14.19 5.49
C THR A 96 -8.01 -13.82 4.09
N ASP A 97 -8.94 -13.33 3.28
CA ASP A 97 -8.66 -12.90 1.91
C ASP A 97 -7.78 -11.62 1.90
N PHE A 98 -6.46 -11.78 1.89
CA PHE A 98 -5.51 -10.67 1.79
C PHE A 98 -4.49 -10.89 0.68
N LEU A 99 -3.99 -9.78 0.11
CA LEU A 99 -2.94 -9.81 -0.89
C LEU A 99 -2.04 -8.61 -0.70
N PHE A 100 -0.74 -8.84 -0.48
CA PHE A 100 0.25 -7.78 -0.47
C PHE A 100 1.54 -8.22 -1.16
N SER A 101 2.34 -7.26 -1.60
CA SER A 101 3.70 -7.52 -2.07
C SER A 101 4.73 -7.01 -1.08
N ILE A 102 5.88 -7.66 -1.02
CA ILE A 102 7.05 -7.27 -0.24
C ILE A 102 8.24 -7.10 -1.17
N ARG A 103 8.99 -6.02 -0.99
CA ARG A 103 10.28 -5.83 -1.66
C ARG A 103 11.30 -5.19 -0.74
N LYS A 104 12.56 -5.47 -1.04
CA LYS A 104 13.69 -4.74 -0.46
C LYS A 104 13.96 -3.47 -1.27
N THR A 105 14.12 -2.35 -0.59
CA THR A 105 14.52 -1.06 -1.16
C THR A 105 15.98 -0.74 -0.79
N GLU A 106 16.47 0.43 -1.17
CA GLU A 106 17.78 0.92 -0.73
C GLU A 106 17.87 1.06 0.79
N THR A 107 16.77 1.53 1.40
CA THR A 107 16.74 1.97 2.80
C THR A 107 16.12 0.94 3.74
N GLY A 108 15.31 0.00 3.23
CA GLY A 108 14.63 -0.97 4.07
C GLY A 108 13.71 -1.91 3.30
N ILE A 109 12.52 -2.11 3.86
CA ILE A 109 11.47 -2.98 3.34
C ILE A 109 10.27 -2.10 2.98
N GLU A 110 9.69 -2.37 1.82
CA GLU A 110 8.42 -1.79 1.41
C GLU A 110 7.41 -2.92 1.22
N LEU A 111 6.21 -2.73 1.78
CA LEU A 111 5.04 -3.56 1.54
C LEU A 111 4.03 -2.75 0.73
N LYS A 112 3.38 -3.39 -0.25
CA LYS A 112 2.25 -2.79 -0.96
C LYS A 112 0.99 -3.62 -0.77
N GLY A 113 -0.06 -3.01 -0.25
CA GLY A 113 -1.37 -3.60 -0.11
C GLY A 113 -2.07 -3.65 -1.46
N ILE A 114 -2.62 -4.82 -1.82
CA ILE A 114 -3.35 -5.04 -3.07
C ILE A 114 -4.82 -5.36 -2.76
N ALA A 115 -5.06 -6.23 -1.77
CA ALA A 115 -6.39 -6.57 -1.26
C ALA A 115 -6.33 -6.90 0.24
N GLY A 116 -7.47 -6.82 0.95
CA GLY A 116 -7.58 -7.18 2.37
C GLY A 116 -6.76 -6.30 3.32
N THR A 117 -6.36 -5.10 2.90
CA THR A 117 -5.50 -4.16 3.65
C THR A 117 -6.07 -2.75 3.57
N ALA A 118 -6.06 -2.03 4.70
CA ALA A 118 -6.45 -0.62 4.78
C ALA A 118 -5.34 0.32 4.28
N TRP A 119 -4.13 -0.20 4.14
CA TRP A 119 -2.94 0.54 3.73
C TRP A 119 -2.56 0.22 2.28
N ALA A 120 -2.16 1.24 1.53
CA ALA A 120 -1.62 1.08 0.19
C ALA A 120 -0.13 0.71 0.21
N ASP A 121 0.64 1.38 1.08
CA ASP A 121 2.07 1.15 1.24
C ASP A 121 2.44 1.21 2.73
N LEU A 122 3.34 0.34 3.15
CA LEU A 122 4.08 0.43 4.41
C LEU A 122 5.57 0.42 4.11
N SER A 123 6.35 1.21 4.83
CA SER A 123 7.80 1.24 4.67
C SER A 123 8.48 1.37 6.01
N PHE A 124 9.46 0.50 6.26
CA PHE A 124 10.18 0.45 7.53
C PHE A 124 11.56 -0.18 7.35
N ILE A 125 12.40 0.01 8.36
CA ILE A 125 13.74 -0.57 8.43
C ILE A 125 13.69 -1.69 9.46
N LEU A 126 14.30 -2.84 9.12
CA LEU A 126 14.58 -3.91 10.07
C LEU A 126 16.09 -4.12 10.14
N ALA A 127 16.64 -4.03 11.36
CA ALA A 127 17.96 -4.53 11.67
C ALA A 127 17.99 -6.07 11.61
N GLU A 128 19.19 -6.65 11.60
CA GLU A 128 19.34 -8.10 11.55
C GLU A 128 18.67 -8.77 12.76
N ASN A 129 17.86 -9.80 12.52
CA ASN A 129 17.03 -10.48 13.53
C ASN A 129 15.93 -9.63 14.18
N GLU A 130 15.74 -8.38 13.76
CA GLU A 130 14.64 -7.56 14.24
C GLU A 130 13.31 -8.04 13.62
N GLN A 131 12.23 -7.83 14.36
CA GLN A 131 10.88 -8.25 14.01
C GLN A 131 9.91 -7.06 13.92
N GLN A 132 8.99 -7.11 12.95
CA GLN A 132 7.87 -6.19 12.82
C GLN A 132 6.59 -6.98 12.54
N ALA A 133 5.55 -6.78 13.35
CA ALA A 133 4.23 -7.34 13.08
C ALA A 133 3.40 -6.42 12.18
N ILE A 134 2.59 -7.00 11.32
CA ILE A 134 1.60 -6.28 10.51
C ILE A 134 0.23 -6.95 10.62
N ASP A 135 -0.81 -6.15 10.43
CA ASP A 135 -2.20 -6.57 10.29
C ASP A 135 -2.87 -5.80 9.15
N GLN A 136 -4.19 -5.97 9.02
CA GLN A 136 -4.99 -5.30 8.00
C GLN A 136 -4.99 -3.77 8.12
N TYR A 137 -4.65 -3.21 9.29
CA TYR A 137 -4.62 -1.77 9.54
C TYR A 137 -3.22 -1.17 9.50
N GLY A 138 -2.17 -1.98 9.60
CA GLY A 138 -0.80 -1.55 9.34
C GLY A 138 0.24 -2.24 10.21
N MET A 139 1.24 -1.47 10.66
CA MET A 139 2.27 -1.94 11.59
C MET A 139 1.72 -2.01 13.01
N VAL A 140 1.91 -3.14 13.68
CA VAL A 140 1.47 -3.36 15.06
C VAL A 140 2.62 -3.85 15.95
N LYS A 141 2.41 -3.78 17.27
CA LYS A 141 3.36 -4.31 18.25
C LYS A 141 3.32 -5.84 18.26
N LEU A 142 4.46 -6.48 18.59
CA LEU A 142 4.60 -7.93 18.54
C LEU A 142 3.65 -8.68 19.50
N ASN A 143 3.39 -8.11 20.70
CA ASN A 143 2.52 -8.62 21.79
C ASN A 143 2.34 -10.14 21.86
#